data_AF-A0A1C5MH71-F1
#
_entry.id   AF-A0A1C5MH71-F1
#
_cell.length_a   1.000
_cell.length_b   1.000
_cell.length_c   1.000
_cell.angle_alpha   90.00
_cell.angle_beta   90.00
_cell.angle_gamma   90.00
#
_symmetry.space_group_name_H-M   'P 1'
#
loop_
_entity.id
_entity.type
_entity.pdbx_description
1 polymer ?
#
loop_
_entity_poly.entity_id
_entity_poly.type
_entity_poly.pdbx_seq_one_letter_code
_entity_poly.pdbx_strand_id
1 'polypeptide(L)'
;MKHTVYVKLSQITELTHKDVVLKDVAQVYCDDQNVMNKCNSMKVMTVKLDEKRRYIMSALDVTRKLIEMDSTLDVNHVGEVDFIIAYKPPAPPTYVWEWTKTIFVCGICFFGAAFAIMTFNNDVSVTDVFSEIFKLVMGYESGGFTVLEASYSIGLAVGIIGFFNHFASIKLNTDPTPLEVEMRLYEDNISKTLIAEDGRKESKIDIT
;
A
#
# COMPACT_ATOMS: atom_id res chain seq x y z
N MET A 1 -0.26 -38.92 18.93
CA MET A 1 0.92 -38.04 18.90
C MET A 1 0.41 -36.62 18.73
N LYS A 2 1.06 -35.62 19.34
CA LYS A 2 0.70 -34.21 19.09
C LYS A 2 1.42 -33.73 17.84
N HIS A 3 0.71 -33.05 16.94
CA HIS A 3 1.30 -32.44 15.75
C HIS A 3 1.36 -30.93 15.95
N THR A 4 2.55 -30.36 15.83
CA THR A 4 2.74 -28.91 15.94
C THR A 4 2.46 -28.25 14.59
N VAL A 5 1.53 -27.31 14.57
CA VAL A 5 1.13 -26.58 13.37
C VAL A 5 1.50 -25.11 13.55
N TYR A 6 2.31 -24.59 12.64
CA TYR A 6 2.65 -23.19 12.58
C TYR A 6 1.70 -22.48 11.63
N VAL A 7 1.05 -21.42 12.12
CA VAL A 7 0.10 -20.63 11.34
C VAL A 7 0.63 -19.21 11.27
N LYS A 8 0.92 -18.75 10.06
CA LYS A 8 1.33 -17.38 9.77
C LYS A 8 0.18 -16.60 9.15
N LEU A 9 -0.48 -15.75 9.94
CA LEU A 9 -1.59 -14.91 9.48
C LEU A 9 -1.07 -13.68 8.71
N SER A 10 -1.77 -13.34 7.63
CA SER A 10 -1.51 -12.12 6.86
C SER A 10 -2.35 -10.96 7.42
N GLN A 11 -1.77 -9.77 7.56
CA GLN A 11 -2.45 -8.59 8.12
C GLN A 11 -3.74 -8.23 7.38
N ILE A 12 -3.72 -8.24 6.05
CA ILE A 12 -4.87 -7.99 5.18
C ILE A 12 -4.91 -9.07 4.10
N THR A 13 -6.10 -9.65 3.90
CA THR A 13 -6.38 -10.54 2.78
C THR A 13 -7.59 -10.03 2.01
N GLU A 14 -7.42 -9.76 0.70
CA GLU A 14 -8.52 -9.41 -0.19
C GLU A 14 -9.06 -10.65 -0.91
N LEU A 15 -10.37 -10.88 -0.84
CA LEU A 15 -11.02 -12.07 -1.40
C LEU A 15 -12.28 -11.68 -2.19
N THR A 16 -12.51 -12.43 -3.27
CA THR A 16 -13.68 -12.26 -4.15
C THR A 16 -14.72 -13.35 -3.98
N HIS A 17 -14.37 -14.46 -3.32
CA HIS A 17 -15.25 -15.58 -3.04
C HIS A 17 -15.79 -15.52 -1.60
N LYS A 18 -16.97 -16.09 -1.39
CA LYS A 18 -17.69 -16.00 -0.11
C LYS A 18 -17.15 -16.95 0.96
N ASP A 19 -16.59 -18.08 0.54
CA ASP A 19 -16.12 -19.14 1.44
C ASP A 19 -14.62 -19.01 1.70
N VAL A 20 -14.27 -18.35 2.80
CA VAL A 20 -12.88 -18.10 3.16
C VAL A 20 -12.31 -19.32 3.87
N VAL A 21 -11.26 -19.91 3.29
CA VAL A 21 -10.53 -21.04 3.88
C VAL A 21 -9.20 -20.58 4.46
N LEU A 22 -8.60 -21.40 5.34
CA LEU A 22 -7.40 -21.01 6.09
C LEU A 22 -6.23 -20.69 5.16
N LYS A 23 -6.06 -21.43 4.06
CA LYS A 23 -5.02 -21.16 3.06
C LYS A 23 -5.11 -19.78 2.41
N ASP A 24 -6.29 -19.15 2.45
CA ASP A 24 -6.50 -17.84 1.82
C ASP A 24 -5.95 -16.73 2.73
N VAL A 25 -6.04 -16.90 4.05
CA VAL A 25 -5.71 -15.88 5.06
C VAL A 25 -4.39 -16.15 5.79
N ALA A 26 -3.88 -17.39 5.71
CA ALA A 26 -2.72 -17.85 6.46
C ALA A 26 -1.81 -18.76 5.63
N GLN A 27 -0.52 -18.71 5.92
CA GLN A 27 0.42 -19.76 5.53
C GLN A 27 0.50 -20.79 6.67
N VAL A 28 0.24 -22.05 6.36
CA VAL A 28 0.27 -23.14 7.34
C VAL A 28 1.46 -24.04 7.08
N TYR A 29 2.19 -24.38 8.12
CA TYR A 29 3.29 -25.34 8.08
C TYR A 29 3.12 -26.40 9.18
N CYS A 30 3.31 -27.66 8.83
CA CYS A 30 3.25 -28.81 9.72
C CYS A 30 4.09 -29.93 9.13
N ASP A 31 4.74 -30.73 9.98
CA ASP A 31 5.57 -31.86 9.54
C ASP A 31 4.77 -32.94 8.80
N ASP A 32 3.49 -33.11 9.17
CA ASP A 32 2.57 -34.04 8.49
C ASP A 32 1.77 -33.31 7.40
N GLN A 33 1.97 -33.74 6.15
CA GLN A 33 1.30 -33.21 4.96
C GLN A 33 -0.23 -33.40 5.01
N ASN A 34 -0.73 -34.50 5.58
CA ASN A 34 -2.17 -34.77 5.66
C ASN A 34 -2.82 -33.77 6.62
N VAL A 35 -2.18 -33.51 7.76
CA VAL A 35 -2.61 -32.52 8.73
C VAL A 35 -2.56 -31.12 8.12
N MET A 36 -1.49 -30.78 7.40
CA MET A 36 -1.37 -29.49 6.72
C MET A 36 -2.49 -29.28 5.69
N ASN A 37 -2.76 -30.27 4.84
CA ASN A 37 -3.84 -30.19 3.84
C ASN A 37 -5.22 -30.04 4.49
N LYS A 38 -5.47 -30.77 5.58
CA LYS A 38 -6.70 -30.66 6.38
C LYS A 38 -6.85 -29.25 6.95
N CYS A 39 -5.80 -28.70 7.57
CA CYS A 39 -5.79 -27.33 8.08
C CYS A 39 -6.03 -26.29 6.98
N ASN A 40 -5.35 -26.41 5.84
CA ASN A 40 -5.51 -25.50 4.70
C ASN A 40 -6.94 -25.46 4.14
N SER A 41 -7.66 -26.57 4.21
CA SER A 41 -9.05 -26.68 3.77
C SER A 41 -10.09 -26.22 4.81
N MET A 42 -9.66 -25.91 6.03
CA MET A 42 -10.56 -25.48 7.10
C MET A 42 -11.24 -24.16 6.73
N LYS A 43 -12.57 -24.15 6.81
CA LYS A 43 -13.37 -22.94 6.57
C LYS A 43 -13.25 -21.99 7.77
N VAL A 44 -12.66 -20.82 7.53
CA VAL A 44 -12.46 -19.78 8.56
C VAL A 44 -13.71 -18.93 8.69
N MET A 45 -14.36 -18.55 7.58
CA MET A 45 -15.56 -17.72 7.60
C MET A 45 -16.35 -17.90 6.30
N THR A 46 -17.66 -17.73 6.37
CA THR A 46 -18.50 -17.49 5.19
C THR A 46 -19.02 -16.06 5.22
N VAL A 47 -18.74 -15.31 4.16
CA VAL A 47 -19.25 -13.96 3.94
C VAL A 47 -20.76 -14.04 3.72
N LYS A 48 -21.54 -13.49 4.65
CA LYS A 48 -23.02 -13.55 4.63
C LYS A 48 -23.64 -12.54 3.66
N LEU A 49 -22.99 -11.40 3.44
CA LEU A 49 -23.50 -10.29 2.63
C LEU A 49 -22.65 -10.14 1.36
N ASP A 50 -23.29 -10.04 0.20
CA ASP A 50 -22.60 -9.86 -1.08
C ASP A 50 -22.23 -8.39 -1.33
N GLU A 51 -21.64 -7.75 -0.31
CA GLU A 51 -21.32 -6.33 -0.31
C GLU A 51 -19.87 -6.12 0.10
N LYS A 52 -19.24 -5.05 -0.42
CA LYS A 52 -17.87 -4.69 -0.07
C LYS A 52 -17.76 -4.43 1.44
N ARG A 53 -17.15 -5.35 2.18
CA ARG A 53 -17.06 -5.29 3.64
C ARG A 53 -15.74 -5.85 4.14
N ARG A 54 -15.23 -5.23 5.20
CA ARG A 54 -14.05 -5.70 5.94
C ARG A 54 -14.53 -6.40 7.20
N TYR A 55 -13.99 -7.59 7.45
CA TYR A 55 -14.21 -8.38 8.65
C TYR A 55 -12.89 -8.46 9.40
N ILE A 56 -12.91 -8.13 10.68
CA ILE A 56 -11.75 -8.28 11.56
C ILE A 56 -11.92 -9.60 12.30
N MET A 57 -10.84 -10.37 12.39
CA MET A 57 -10.79 -11.63 13.11
C MET A 57 -9.51 -11.71 13.92
N SER A 58 -9.58 -12.38 15.05
CA SER A 58 -8.41 -12.63 15.89
C SER A 58 -7.77 -13.97 15.56
N ALA A 59 -6.46 -14.06 15.73
CA ALA A 59 -5.69 -15.31 15.67
C ALA A 59 -6.22 -16.37 16.64
N LEU A 60 -6.82 -15.94 17.76
CA LEU A 60 -7.43 -16.84 18.74
C LEU A 60 -8.65 -17.58 18.17
N ASP A 61 -9.47 -16.94 17.32
CA ASP A 61 -10.63 -17.59 16.72
C ASP A 61 -10.20 -18.65 15.70
N VAL A 62 -9.13 -18.38 14.95
CA VAL A 62 -8.54 -19.37 14.04
C VAL A 62 -7.97 -20.54 14.83
N THR A 63 -7.26 -20.25 15.93
CA THR A 63 -6.69 -21.27 16.81
C THR A 63 -7.77 -22.16 17.42
N ARG A 64 -8.88 -21.57 17.90
CA ARG A 64 -10.03 -22.29 18.44
C ARG A 64 -10.61 -23.25 17.40
N LYS A 65 -10.83 -22.78 16.16
CA LYS A 65 -11.36 -23.61 15.07
C LYS A 65 -10.44 -24.76 14.68
N LEU A 66 -9.13 -24.55 14.72
CA LEU A 66 -8.16 -25.62 14.45
C LEU A 66 -8.20 -26.71 15.54
N ILE A 67 -8.27 -26.31 16.81
CA ILE A 67 -8.36 -27.25 17.94
C ILE A 67 -9.71 -27.99 17.94
N GLU A 68 -10.81 -27.32 17.58
CA GLU A 68 -12.13 -27.97 17.42
C GLU A 68 -12.15 -28.99 16.27
N MET A 69 -11.45 -28.69 15.17
CA MET A 69 -11.32 -29.61 14.04
C MET A 69 -10.45 -30.83 14.38
N ASP A 70 -9.43 -30.65 15.21
CA ASP A 70 -8.52 -31.71 15.61
C ASP A 70 -7.82 -31.40 16.95
N SER A 71 -8.26 -32.08 18.01
CA SER A 71 -7.74 -31.88 19.37
C SER A 71 -6.31 -32.38 19.58
N THR A 72 -5.72 -33.03 18.58
CA THR A 72 -4.33 -33.48 18.62
C THR A 72 -3.32 -32.41 18.15
N LEU A 73 -3.81 -31.28 17.65
CA LEU A 73 -2.98 -30.18 17.16
C LEU A 73 -2.49 -29.28 18.28
N ASP A 74 -1.23 -28.88 18.17
CA ASP A 74 -0.61 -27.83 18.97
C ASP A 74 -0.32 -26.65 18.05
N VAL A 75 -1.11 -25.57 18.17
CA VAL A 75 -1.10 -24.46 17.22
C VAL A 75 -0.15 -23.37 17.71
N ASN A 76 0.90 -23.11 16.94
CA ASN A 76 1.83 -22.01 17.16
C ASN A 76 1.53 -20.87 16.19
N HIS A 77 1.20 -19.72 16.74
CA HIS A 77 0.92 -18.53 15.98
C HIS A 77 2.20 -17.75 15.65
N VAL A 78 2.35 -17.34 14.40
CA VAL A 78 3.47 -16.53 13.92
C VAL A 78 2.90 -15.34 13.13
N GLY A 79 3.36 -14.12 13.35
CA GLY A 79 2.85 -12.94 12.63
C GLY A 79 1.74 -12.21 13.39
N GLU A 80 0.71 -11.76 12.67
CA GLU A 80 -0.26 -10.77 13.18
C GLU A 80 -1.34 -11.37 14.10
N VAL A 81 -1.54 -10.76 15.27
CA VAL A 81 -2.52 -11.24 16.27
C VAL A 81 -3.97 -11.01 15.84
N ASP A 82 -4.22 -9.96 15.07
CA ASP A 82 -5.52 -9.61 14.50
C ASP A 82 -5.34 -9.31 13.02
N PHE A 83 -6.28 -9.75 12.20
CA PHE A 83 -6.18 -9.65 10.74
C PHE A 83 -7.50 -9.26 10.09
N ILE A 84 -7.41 -8.69 8.89
CA ILE A 84 -8.54 -8.14 8.14
C ILE A 84 -8.82 -8.99 6.91
N ILE A 85 -10.04 -9.50 6.80
CA ILE A 85 -10.57 -10.13 5.60
C ILE A 85 -11.43 -9.11 4.86
N ALA A 86 -10.96 -8.63 3.71
CA ALA A 86 -11.67 -7.68 2.86
C ALA A 86 -12.39 -8.44 1.74
N TYR A 87 -13.71 -8.56 1.83
CA TYR A 87 -14.52 -9.09 0.75
C TYR A 87 -14.83 -7.99 -0.27
N LYS A 88 -14.53 -8.24 -1.54
CA LYS A 88 -14.87 -7.36 -2.65
C LYS A 88 -15.59 -8.17 -3.72
N PRO A 89 -16.92 -7.98 -3.90
CA PRO A 89 -17.63 -8.68 -4.95
C PRO A 89 -17.06 -8.31 -6.33
N PRO A 90 -16.99 -9.25 -7.28
CA PRO A 90 -16.50 -8.97 -8.62
C PRO A 90 -17.43 -7.97 -9.31
N ALA A 91 -16.94 -6.75 -9.50
CA ALA A 91 -17.66 -5.69 -10.20
C ALA A 91 -17.12 -5.55 -11.64
N PRO A 92 -17.99 -5.36 -12.64
CA PRO A 92 -17.53 -5.06 -14.00
C PRO A 92 -16.77 -3.72 -13.98
N PRO A 93 -15.58 -3.65 -14.61
CA PRO A 93 -14.78 -2.43 -14.61
C PRO A 93 -15.52 -1.34 -15.39
N THR A 94 -15.74 -0.18 -14.76
CA THR A 94 -16.32 1.00 -15.43
C THR A 94 -15.19 1.85 -16.01
N TYR A 95 -14.49 1.29 -17.00
CA TYR A 95 -13.23 1.82 -17.52
C TYR A 95 -13.33 3.30 -17.90
N VAL A 96 -14.38 3.70 -18.64
CA VAL A 96 -14.55 5.09 -19.09
C VAL A 96 -14.61 6.09 -17.92
N TRP A 97 -15.32 5.75 -16.85
CA TRP A 97 -15.49 6.63 -15.69
C TRP A 97 -14.20 6.73 -14.87
N GLU A 98 -13.51 5.60 -14.69
CA GLU A 98 -12.24 5.50 -13.98
C GLU A 98 -11.14 6.30 -14.71
N TRP A 99 -11.07 6.20 -16.04
CA TRP A 99 -10.11 6.97 -16.84
C TRP A 99 -10.41 8.46 -16.83
N THR A 100 -11.68 8.85 -16.91
CA THR A 100 -12.06 10.27 -16.85
C THR A 100 -11.64 10.90 -15.53
N LYS A 101 -11.89 10.21 -14.40
CA LYS A 101 -11.43 10.65 -13.07
C LYS A 101 -9.91 10.74 -12.99
N THR A 102 -9.22 9.73 -13.52
CA THR A 102 -7.76 9.70 -13.53
C THR A 102 -7.20 10.90 -14.29
N ILE A 103 -7.68 11.16 -15.51
CA ILE A 103 -7.24 12.31 -16.33
C ILE A 103 -7.51 13.63 -15.61
N PHE A 104 -8.68 13.77 -14.98
CA PHE A 104 -9.03 14.97 -14.23
C PHE A 104 -8.07 15.23 -13.05
N VAL A 105 -7.81 14.20 -12.23
CA VAL A 105 -6.87 14.30 -11.11
C VAL A 105 -5.45 14.58 -11.61
N CYS A 106 -5.01 13.89 -12.67
CA CYS A 106 -3.72 14.16 -13.31
C CYS A 106 -3.60 15.60 -13.79
N GLY A 107 -4.67 16.16 -14.37
CA GLY A 107 -4.71 17.57 -14.78
C GLY A 107 -4.51 18.52 -13.60
N ILE A 108 -5.27 18.34 -12.51
CA ILE A 108 -5.13 19.16 -11.30
C ILE A 108 -3.71 19.07 -10.74
N CYS A 109 -3.17 17.86 -10.61
CA CYS A 109 -1.81 17.65 -10.12
C CYS A 109 -0.77 18.29 -11.03
N PHE A 110 -0.94 18.19 -12.35
CA PHE A 110 -0.03 18.79 -13.33
C PHE A 110 0.00 20.31 -13.21
N PHE A 111 -1.16 20.97 -13.23
CA PHE A 111 -1.22 22.43 -13.10
C PHE A 111 -0.77 22.90 -11.71
N GLY A 112 -1.12 22.16 -10.65
CA GLY A 112 -0.66 22.47 -9.29
C GLY A 112 0.86 22.37 -9.14
N ALA A 113 1.48 21.31 -9.67
CA ALA A 113 2.92 21.15 -9.66
C ALA A 113 3.62 22.20 -10.54
N ALA A 114 3.10 22.45 -11.75
CA ALA A 114 3.64 23.49 -12.64
C ALA A 114 3.57 24.88 -11.99
N PHE A 115 2.45 25.20 -11.33
CA PHE A 115 2.30 26.44 -10.58
C PHE A 115 3.30 26.51 -9.42
N ALA A 116 3.42 25.46 -8.61
CA ALA A 116 4.37 25.42 -7.50
C ALA A 116 5.83 25.60 -7.96
N ILE A 117 6.23 24.93 -9.05
CA ILE A 117 7.56 25.08 -9.66
C ILE A 117 7.77 26.51 -10.16
N MET A 118 6.77 27.09 -10.83
CA MET A 118 6.86 28.47 -11.33
C MET A 118 6.99 29.47 -10.18
N THR A 119 6.17 29.33 -9.13
CA THR A 119 6.24 30.20 -7.96
C THR A 119 7.57 30.05 -7.23
N PHE A 120 8.12 28.84 -7.12
CA PHE A 120 9.43 28.63 -6.50
C PHE A 120 10.57 29.28 -7.31
N ASN A 121 10.58 29.10 -8.64
CA ASN A 121 11.58 29.74 -9.49
C ASN A 121 11.45 31.28 -9.49
N ASN A 122 10.22 31.80 -9.35
CA ASN A 122 9.97 33.23 -9.25
C ASN A 122 10.37 33.79 -7.88
N ASP A 123 10.03 33.10 -6.79
CA ASP A 123 10.34 33.51 -5.40
C ASP A 123 11.85 33.56 -5.13
N VAL A 124 12.62 32.65 -5.76
CA VAL A 124 14.09 32.64 -5.70
C VAL A 124 14.72 33.52 -6.82
N SER A 125 13.90 34.19 -7.63
CA SER A 125 14.33 35.04 -8.75
C SER A 125 15.35 34.36 -9.67
N VAL A 126 15.12 33.10 -10.02
CA VAL A 126 16.07 32.25 -10.77
C VAL A 126 16.46 32.88 -12.11
N THR A 127 15.51 33.51 -12.80
CA THR A 127 15.75 34.21 -14.06
C THR A 127 16.72 35.38 -13.92
N ASP A 128 16.60 36.17 -12.84
CA ASP A 128 17.48 37.33 -12.60
C ASP A 128 18.90 36.88 -12.26
N VAL A 129 19.01 35.85 -11.41
CA VAL A 129 20.31 35.23 -11.06
C VAL A 129 20.98 34.65 -12.30
N PHE A 130 20.23 33.94 -13.14
CA PHE A 130 20.78 33.33 -14.36
C PHE A 130 21.18 34.38 -15.40
N SER A 131 20.42 35.46 -15.53
CA SER A 131 20.75 36.61 -16.39
C SER A 131 22.08 37.27 -15.95
N GLU A 132 22.25 37.50 -14.64
CA GLU A 132 23.47 38.12 -14.11
C GLU A 132 24.68 37.18 -14.27
N ILE A 133 24.54 35.89 -13.97
CA ILE A 133 25.59 34.89 -14.20
C ILE A 133 25.96 34.83 -15.69
N PHE A 134 24.96 34.83 -16.58
CA PHE A 134 25.19 34.81 -18.02
C PHE A 134 25.97 36.06 -18.47
N LYS A 135 25.60 37.24 -17.98
CA LYS A 135 26.27 38.51 -18.28
C LYS A 135 27.71 38.52 -17.78
N LEU A 136 27.97 38.02 -16.58
CA LEU A 136 29.32 37.91 -16.02
C LEU A 136 30.22 36.97 -16.83
N VAL A 137 29.67 35.86 -17.34
CA VAL A 137 30.43 34.85 -18.10
C VAL A 137 30.62 35.25 -19.57
N MET A 138 29.56 35.73 -20.22
CA MET A 138 29.56 36.01 -21.66
C MET A 138 29.91 37.46 -22.02
N GLY A 139 29.84 38.39 -21.05
CA GLY A 139 30.20 39.80 -21.22
C GLY A 139 29.14 40.66 -21.89
N TYR A 140 27.94 40.14 -22.17
CA TYR A 140 26.81 40.87 -22.75
C TYR A 140 25.47 40.38 -22.15
N GLU A 141 24.41 41.17 -22.32
CA GLU A 141 23.11 40.88 -21.69
C GLU A 141 22.39 39.70 -22.35
N SER A 142 21.70 38.90 -21.54
CA SER A 142 20.93 37.75 -22.01
C SER A 142 19.68 38.17 -22.77
N GLY A 143 19.51 37.68 -24.00
CA GLY A 143 18.34 37.93 -24.85
C GLY A 143 17.18 36.95 -24.65
N GLY A 144 16.70 36.78 -23.40
CA GLY A 144 15.61 35.86 -23.08
C GLY A 144 16.09 34.45 -22.73
N PHE A 145 15.45 33.40 -23.28
CA PHE A 145 15.71 32.01 -22.87
C PHE A 145 17.18 31.60 -23.11
N THR A 146 17.94 31.36 -22.03
CA THR A 146 19.38 31.11 -22.11
C THR A 146 19.74 29.62 -22.07
N VAL A 147 20.98 29.30 -22.47
CA VAL A 147 21.56 27.94 -22.33
C VAL A 147 21.55 27.49 -20.85
N LEU A 148 21.67 28.43 -19.92
CA LEU A 148 21.63 28.15 -18.48
C LEU A 148 20.26 27.59 -18.07
N GLU A 149 19.18 28.23 -18.50
CA GLU A 149 17.80 27.79 -18.23
C GLU A 149 17.47 26.45 -18.89
N ALA A 150 17.99 26.21 -20.11
CA ALA A 150 17.87 24.90 -20.77
C ALA A 150 18.58 23.79 -19.97
N SER A 151 19.83 24.04 -19.54
CA SER A 151 20.60 23.08 -18.76
C SER A 151 19.99 22.82 -17.38
N TYR A 152 19.44 23.85 -16.74
CA TYR A 152 18.69 23.75 -15.48
C TYR A 152 17.44 22.89 -15.64
N SER A 153 16.65 23.13 -16.70
CA SER A 153 15.42 22.37 -16.96
C SER A 153 15.72 20.88 -17.18
N ILE A 154 16.78 20.56 -17.95
CA ILE A 154 17.23 19.19 -18.17
C ILE A 154 17.74 18.57 -16.86
N GLY A 155 18.56 19.30 -16.10
CA GLY A 155 19.10 18.85 -14.83
C GLY A 155 18.01 18.56 -13.79
N LEU A 156 16.99 19.42 -13.72
CA LEU A 156 15.82 19.24 -12.86
C LEU A 156 15.00 18.02 -13.29
N ALA A 157 14.75 17.84 -14.59
CA ALA A 157 14.05 16.66 -15.10
C ALA A 157 14.82 15.36 -14.78
N VAL A 158 16.12 15.32 -15.05
CA VAL A 158 16.98 14.18 -14.75
C VAL A 158 17.03 13.92 -13.24
N GLY A 159 17.12 14.97 -12.42
CA GLY A 159 17.12 14.88 -10.97
C GLY A 159 15.83 14.28 -10.41
N ILE A 160 14.66 14.72 -10.89
CA ILE A 160 13.36 14.16 -10.49
C ILE A 160 13.24 12.69 -10.92
N ILE A 161 13.61 12.37 -12.16
CA ILE A 161 13.58 10.98 -12.67
C ILE A 161 14.50 10.08 -11.84
N GLY A 162 15.70 10.54 -11.53
CA GLY A 162 16.67 9.80 -10.70
C GLY A 162 16.22 9.65 -9.25
N PHE A 163 15.70 10.72 -8.62
CA PHE A 163 15.26 10.72 -7.22
C PHE A 163 14.10 9.75 -6.99
N PHE A 164 13.08 9.80 -7.86
CA PHE A 164 11.93 8.91 -7.70
C PHE A 164 12.20 7.49 -8.21
N ASN A 165 13.20 7.28 -9.06
CA ASN A 165 13.64 5.96 -9.57
C ASN A 165 12.47 5.02 -9.97
N HIS A 166 11.34 5.60 -10.38
CA HIS A 166 10.06 4.90 -10.56
C HIS A 166 9.73 4.70 -12.04
N PHE A 167 10.23 5.59 -12.90
CA PHE A 167 9.94 5.58 -14.35
C PHE A 167 10.98 4.82 -15.19
N ALA A 168 12.16 4.57 -14.64
CA ALA A 168 13.16 3.76 -15.32
C ALA A 168 13.02 2.31 -14.86
N SER A 169 12.78 1.39 -15.81
CA SER A 169 12.86 -0.07 -15.58
C SER A 169 14.23 -0.52 -15.00
N ILE A 170 15.23 0.37 -15.07
CA ILE A 170 16.53 0.22 -14.44
C ILE A 170 16.39 0.62 -12.97
N LYS A 171 16.25 -0.37 -12.08
CA LYS A 171 16.46 -0.16 -10.63
C LYS A 171 17.91 0.22 -10.40
N LEU A 172 18.20 1.52 -10.32
CA LEU A 172 19.53 2.01 -9.94
C LEU A 172 19.92 1.56 -8.51
N ASN A 173 18.92 1.27 -7.65
CA ASN A 173 19.15 0.78 -6.30
C ASN A 173 18.11 -0.29 -5.91
N THR A 174 18.47 -1.19 -4.98
CA THR A 174 17.59 -2.27 -4.47
C THR A 174 16.70 -1.82 -3.31
N ASP A 175 17.02 -0.67 -2.73
CA ASP A 175 16.26 -0.05 -1.63
C ASP A 175 14.88 0.45 -2.09
N PRO A 176 13.86 0.42 -1.22
CA PRO A 176 12.54 0.96 -1.52
C PRO A 176 12.62 2.47 -1.76
N THR A 177 11.83 2.98 -2.71
CA THR A 177 11.79 4.42 -2.97
C THR A 177 11.14 5.16 -1.79
N PRO A 178 11.44 6.46 -1.57
CA PRO A 178 10.81 7.23 -0.50
C PRO A 178 9.27 7.18 -0.54
N LEU A 179 8.68 7.18 -1.75
CA LEU A 179 7.24 7.06 -1.95
C LEU A 179 6.71 5.68 -1.56
N GLU A 180 7.43 4.60 -1.87
CA GLU A 180 7.07 3.25 -1.42
C GLU A 180 7.09 3.12 0.11
N VAL A 181 8.06 3.75 0.77
CA VAL A 181 8.16 3.75 2.24
C VAL A 181 6.95 4.47 2.85
N GLU A 182 6.62 5.67 2.37
CA GLU A 182 5.46 6.43 2.84
C GLU A 182 4.13 5.72 2.59
N MET A 183 3.98 5.10 1.41
CA MET A 183 2.78 4.31 1.10
C MET A 183 2.62 3.11 2.05
N ARG A 184 3.71 2.40 2.37
CA ARG A 184 3.67 1.31 3.36
C ARG A 184 3.32 1.81 4.76
N LEU A 185 3.90 2.94 5.17
CA LEU A 185 3.60 3.55 6.47
C LEU A 185 2.11 3.94 6.55
N TYR A 186 1.58 4.52 5.48
CA TYR A 186 0.16 4.88 5.36
C TYR A 186 -0.74 3.65 5.47
N GLU A 187 -0.47 2.58 4.72
CA GLU A 187 -1.24 1.34 4.76
C GLU A 187 -1.22 0.68 6.16
N ASP A 188 -0.06 0.64 6.81
CA ASP A 188 0.08 0.10 8.17
C ASP A 188 -0.71 0.94 9.20
N ASN A 189 -0.64 2.27 9.10
CA ASN A 189 -1.41 3.17 9.96
C ASN A 189 -2.92 3.00 9.78
N ILE A 190 -3.41 2.84 8.55
CA ILE A 190 -4.82 2.55 8.27
C ILE A 190 -5.22 1.22 8.93
N SER A 191 -4.41 0.19 8.77
CA SER A 191 -4.67 -1.15 9.31
C SER A 191 -4.76 -1.11 10.83
N LYS A 192 -3.77 -0.51 11.49
CA LYS A 192 -3.74 -0.30 12.95
C LYS A 192 -4.97 0.46 13.45
N THR A 193 -5.35 1.52 12.74
CA THR A 193 -6.53 2.34 13.12
C THR A 193 -7.82 1.54 13.02
N LEU A 194 -7.99 0.74 11.96
CA LEU A 194 -9.19 -0.08 11.78
C LEU A 194 -9.30 -1.16 12.86
N ILE A 195 -8.20 -1.81 13.21
CA ILE A 195 -8.16 -2.82 14.29
C ILE A 195 -8.50 -2.17 15.64
N ALA A 196 -7.90 -1.01 15.95
CA ALA A 196 -8.16 -0.30 17.20
C ALA A 196 -9.62 0.18 17.33
N GLU A 197 -10.26 0.61 16.23
CA GLU A 197 -11.66 1.05 16.26
C GLU A 197 -12.62 -0.12 16.53
N ASP A 198 -12.33 -1.30 16.00
CA ASP A 198 -13.15 -2.51 16.20
C ASP A 198 -13.09 -2.99 17.65
N GLY A 199 -11.88 -3.06 18.24
CA GLY A 199 -11.73 -3.35 19.68
C GLY A 199 -12.50 -2.37 20.58
N ARG A 200 -12.64 -1.10 20.15
CA ARG A 200 -13.46 -0.11 20.88
C ARG A 200 -14.97 -0.31 20.68
N LYS A 201 -15.42 -0.85 19.54
CA LYS A 201 -16.84 -1.17 19.32
C LYS A 201 -17.27 -2.35 20.19
N GLU A 202 -16.41 -3.33 20.40
CA GLU A 202 -16.66 -4.43 21.34
C GLU A 202 -16.69 -3.94 22.80
N SER A 203 -15.77 -3.05 23.20
CA SER A 203 -15.74 -2.50 24.57
C SER A 203 -16.94 -1.59 24.92
N LYS A 204 -17.71 -1.10 23.95
CA LYS A 204 -18.92 -0.29 24.20
C LYS A 204 -20.15 -1.14 24.57
N ILE A 205 -20.02 -2.46 24.64
CA ILE A 205 -21.07 -3.40 25.05
C ILE A 205 -20.78 -3.92 26.46
N ASP A 206 -20.60 -3.03 27.45
CA ASP A 206 -20.94 -3.33 28.85
C ASP A 206 -20.71 -2.11 29.74
N ILE A 207 -21.79 -1.38 30.00
CA ILE A 207 -22.01 -0.69 31.27
C ILE A 207 -23.52 -0.57 31.46
N THR A 208 -24.10 -1.56 32.14
CA THR A 208 -25.29 -1.39 33.00
C THR A 208 -24.81 -1.52 34.44
#